data_AF-A0A2V4D964-F1
#
_entry.id   AF-A0A2V4D964-F1
#
_cell.length_a   1.000
_cell.length_b   1.000
_cell.length_c   1.000
_cell.angle_alpha   90.00
_cell.angle_beta   90.00
_cell.angle_gamma   90.00
#
_symmetry.space_group_name_H-M   'P 1'
#
loop_
_entity.id
_entity.type
_entity.pdbx_description
1 polymer ?
#
loop_
_entity_poly.entity_id
_entity_poly.type
_entity_poly.pdbx_seq_one_letter_code
_entity_poly.pdbx_strand_id
1 'polypeptide(L)'
;MASELPKVSVAVSDRILLHLLEHDDQADKYVVTNSVTRRGIAEACALHPPNVSRTMRTILRQGLVSEHSRTVKGESRRQKTWQLTDTGREEGEMRKEAMAKIPLLIRDRRGTLLELEAGQATDRLEADLSLLQVLMHAQHEGVLVFGDIRFGPIRRSEGGKPKQPGRLTLLAGAHATYHTAPPPPRDVHGRTAELERLHQWRIDRTPALVLSGIAGIGKSTLAAQWVKEMMEKEELLSVCWYPCQPWDRPLGVAVSVLHRLGIDENHDPYNLMDTLPMLPGASLDVDSW
;
A
#
# COMPACT_ATOMS: atom_id res chain seq x y z
N MET A 1 8.86 -15.47 37.12
CA MET A 1 7.62 -14.68 37.30
C MET A 1 7.30 -14.09 35.95
N ALA A 2 6.25 -14.56 35.29
CA ALA A 2 5.79 -13.95 34.04
C ALA A 2 5.19 -12.58 34.43
N SER A 3 5.93 -11.50 34.22
CA SER A 3 5.39 -10.15 34.33
C SER A 3 4.19 -10.08 33.39
N GLU A 4 3.00 -9.79 33.94
CA GLU A 4 1.80 -9.59 33.13
C GLU A 4 2.11 -8.61 32.00
N LEU A 5 1.80 -9.00 30.77
CA LEU A 5 1.99 -8.13 29.60
C LEU A 5 1.21 -6.82 29.85
N PRO A 6 1.78 -5.65 29.55
CA PRO A 6 1.09 -4.38 29.73
C PRO A 6 -0.21 -4.41 28.93
N LYS A 7 -1.32 -4.28 29.66
CA LYS A 7 -2.65 -4.36 29.06
C LYS A 7 -3.01 -3.00 28.47
N VAL A 8 -2.69 -2.82 27.19
CA VAL A 8 -3.09 -1.64 26.42
C VAL A 8 -4.61 -1.63 26.28
N SER A 9 -5.26 -0.53 26.64
CA SER A 9 -6.69 -0.35 26.48
C SER A 9 -6.99 1.09 26.15
N VAL A 10 -7.60 1.33 24.99
CA VAL A 10 -7.97 2.69 24.54
C VAL A 10 -9.47 2.86 24.60
N ALA A 11 -9.95 3.94 25.22
CA ALA A 11 -11.37 4.24 25.29
C ALA A 11 -11.96 4.51 23.90
N VAL A 12 -13.21 4.14 23.69
CA VAL A 12 -13.89 4.26 22.38
C VAL A 12 -13.93 5.72 21.89
N SER A 13 -14.14 6.69 22.79
CA SER A 13 -14.08 8.11 22.45
C SER A 13 -12.73 8.53 21.91
N ASP A 14 -11.65 8.03 22.50
CA ASP A 14 -10.30 8.47 22.19
C ASP A 14 -9.84 7.89 20.86
N ARG A 15 -10.27 6.66 20.53
CA ARG A 15 -10.09 6.08 19.19
C ARG A 15 -10.73 6.96 18.11
N ILE A 16 -11.97 7.40 18.33
CA ILE A 16 -12.70 8.25 17.38
C ILE A 16 -12.03 9.62 17.25
N LEU A 17 -11.61 10.24 18.36
CA LEU A 17 -10.94 11.54 18.33
C LEU A 17 -9.60 11.45 17.59
N LEU A 18 -8.77 10.43 17.86
CA LEU A 18 -7.51 10.22 17.12
C LEU A 18 -7.75 10.01 15.63
N HIS A 19 -8.71 9.17 15.28
CA HIS A 19 -9.05 8.91 13.89
C HIS A 19 -9.49 10.18 13.16
N LEU A 20 -10.34 10.99 13.79
CA LEU A 20 -10.80 12.26 13.19
C LEU A 20 -9.67 13.29 13.10
N LEU A 21 -8.75 13.30 14.07
CA LEU A 21 -7.57 14.17 14.07
C LEU A 21 -6.61 13.84 12.94
N GLU A 22 -6.42 12.55 12.63
CA GLU A 22 -5.63 12.07 11.48
C GLU A 22 -6.21 12.49 10.12
N HIS A 23 -7.51 12.79 10.07
CA HIS A 23 -8.25 13.15 8.86
C HIS A 23 -8.75 14.59 8.87
N ASP A 24 -8.17 15.42 9.73
CA ASP A 24 -8.64 16.78 9.93
C ASP A 24 -8.40 17.67 8.71
N ASP A 25 -7.45 17.31 7.84
CA ASP A 25 -7.23 17.93 6.53
C ASP A 25 -8.47 17.92 5.61
N GLN A 26 -9.50 17.13 5.95
CA GLN A 26 -10.77 17.06 5.23
C GLN A 26 -11.84 18.02 5.75
N ALA A 27 -11.60 18.75 6.86
CA ALA A 27 -12.58 19.62 7.49
C ALA A 27 -13.13 20.68 6.53
N ASP A 28 -12.28 21.26 5.68
CA ASP A 28 -12.67 22.31 4.72
C ASP A 28 -13.06 21.77 3.33
N LYS A 29 -13.08 20.44 3.15
CA LYS A 29 -13.35 19.83 1.84
C LYS A 29 -14.84 19.63 1.61
N TYR A 30 -15.31 20.01 0.42
CA TYR A 30 -16.69 19.77 -0.02
C TYR A 30 -16.96 18.28 -0.32
N VAL A 31 -15.98 17.59 -0.92
CA VAL A 31 -16.01 16.14 -1.15
C VAL A 31 -14.98 15.47 -0.24
N VAL A 32 -15.44 14.53 0.59
CA VAL A 32 -14.62 13.83 1.58
C VAL A 32 -14.51 12.35 1.26
N THR A 33 -13.62 11.64 1.94
CA THR A 33 -13.49 10.18 1.81
C THR A 33 -14.42 9.46 2.79
N ASN A 34 -14.52 8.14 2.63
CA ASN A 34 -15.31 7.31 3.55
C ASN A 34 -14.77 7.35 5.00
N SER A 35 -13.51 7.79 5.22
CA SER A 35 -12.89 7.74 6.55
C SER A 35 -13.62 8.59 7.59
N VAL A 36 -14.26 9.69 7.19
CA VAL A 36 -15.02 10.57 8.10
C VAL A 36 -16.51 10.21 8.20
N THR A 37 -16.93 9.08 7.64
CA THR A 37 -18.30 8.55 7.77
C THR A 37 -18.40 7.57 8.93
N ARG A 38 -19.63 7.17 9.28
CA ARG A 38 -19.89 6.20 10.34
C ARG A 38 -19.22 4.86 10.05
N ARG A 39 -19.23 4.46 8.77
CA ARG A 39 -18.65 3.18 8.33
C ARG A 39 -17.13 3.23 8.37
N GLY A 40 -16.51 4.29 7.84
CA GLY A 40 -15.06 4.43 7.87
C GLY A 40 -14.51 4.55 9.30
N ILE A 41 -15.17 5.32 10.17
CA ILE A 41 -14.80 5.43 11.60
C ILE A 41 -14.93 4.07 12.28
N ALA A 42 -16.00 3.31 11.99
CA ALA A 42 -16.21 1.97 12.55
C ALA A 42 -15.10 1.01 12.12
N GLU A 43 -14.74 1.00 10.84
CA GLU A 43 -13.68 0.16 10.27
C GLU A 43 -12.31 0.52 10.90
N ALA A 44 -11.95 1.81 10.94
CA ALA A 44 -10.65 2.25 11.44
C ALA A 44 -10.48 2.05 12.97
N CYS A 45 -11.54 2.27 13.74
CA CYS A 45 -11.49 2.13 15.20
C CYS A 45 -11.76 0.70 15.71
N ALA A 46 -11.97 -0.26 14.79
CA ALA A 46 -12.45 -1.62 15.06
C ALA A 46 -13.71 -1.64 15.96
N LEU A 47 -14.73 -0.87 15.57
CA LEU A 47 -15.99 -0.71 16.30
C LEU A 47 -17.17 -1.23 15.49
N HIS A 48 -18.19 -1.72 16.19
CA HIS A 48 -19.50 -1.94 15.58
C HIS A 48 -20.16 -0.58 15.27
N PRO A 49 -20.75 -0.33 14.08
CA PRO A 49 -21.27 1.00 13.68
C PRO A 49 -22.29 1.66 14.64
N PRO A 50 -23.18 0.91 15.32
CA PRO A 50 -24.00 1.42 16.42
C PRO A 50 -23.21 2.02 17.60
N ASN A 51 -22.04 1.47 17.94
CA ASN A 51 -21.19 1.99 19.01
C ASN A 51 -20.57 3.33 18.63
N VAL A 52 -20.20 3.51 17.36
CA VAL A 52 -19.81 4.80 16.81
C VAL A 52 -20.95 5.80 16.98
N SER A 53 -22.17 5.43 16.58
CA SER A 53 -23.35 6.33 16.68
C SER A 53 -23.70 6.70 18.13
N ARG A 54 -23.48 5.80 19.09
CA ARG A 54 -23.68 6.07 20.53
C ARG A 54 -22.62 7.03 21.06
N THR A 55 -21.36 6.77 20.75
CA THR A 55 -20.23 7.60 21.21
C THR A 55 -20.30 8.99 20.59
N MET A 56 -20.63 9.06 19.30
CA MET A 56 -20.78 10.32 18.55
C MET A 56 -21.81 11.25 19.21
N ARG A 57 -22.95 10.72 19.69
CA ARG A 57 -23.94 11.51 20.44
C ARG A 57 -23.39 12.11 21.74
N THR A 58 -22.40 11.48 22.36
CA THR A 58 -21.76 12.00 23.57
C THR A 58 -20.78 13.12 23.21
N ILE A 59 -19.87 12.87 22.26
CA ILE A 59 -18.85 13.86 21.87
C ILE A 59 -19.45 15.06 21.08
N LEU A 60 -20.58 14.87 20.38
CA LEU A 60 -21.38 15.98 19.82
C LEU A 60 -21.96 16.87 20.93
N ARG A 61 -22.52 16.28 22.00
CA ARG A 61 -23.06 17.04 23.14
C ARG A 61 -21.98 17.79 23.92
N GLN A 62 -20.75 17.28 23.91
CA GLN A 62 -19.59 17.94 24.48
C GLN A 62 -19.01 19.04 23.57
N GLY A 63 -19.52 19.20 22.35
CA GLY A 63 -19.01 20.18 21.40
C GLY A 63 -17.65 19.85 20.79
N LEU A 64 -17.18 18.60 20.88
CA LEU A 64 -15.88 18.17 20.35
C LEU A 64 -15.90 17.86 18.86
N VAL A 65 -17.07 17.55 18.31
CA VAL A 65 -17.23 17.23 16.89
C VAL A 65 -18.44 17.94 16.33
N SER A 66 -18.44 18.13 15.02
CA SER A 66 -19.57 18.66 14.26
C SER A 66 -20.04 17.65 13.21
N GLU A 67 -21.35 17.53 13.03
CA GLU A 67 -21.97 16.64 12.03
C GLU A 67 -22.33 17.45 10.78
N HIS A 68 -21.93 16.94 9.61
CA HIS A 68 -22.24 17.52 8.32
C HIS A 68 -22.80 16.46 7.36
N SER A 69 -23.68 16.87 6.45
CA SER A 69 -24.03 16.07 5.28
C SER A 69 -23.08 16.43 4.14
N ARG A 70 -22.28 15.50 3.61
CA ARG A 70 -21.29 15.77 2.55
C ARG A 70 -21.29 14.69 1.49
N THR A 71 -20.81 15.03 0.30
CA THR A 71 -20.60 14.06 -0.78
C THR A 71 -19.35 13.25 -0.45
N VAL A 72 -19.47 11.92 -0.49
CA VAL A 72 -18.36 11.00 -0.23
C VAL A 72 -17.85 10.47 -1.56
N LYS A 73 -16.53 10.40 -1.75
CA LYS A 73 -15.93 9.85 -2.97
C LYS A 73 -16.45 8.44 -3.25
N GLY A 74 -16.93 8.21 -4.48
CA GLY A 74 -17.46 6.91 -4.91
C GLY A 74 -18.92 6.65 -4.52
N GLU A 75 -19.57 7.58 -3.81
CA GLU A 75 -20.94 7.43 -3.35
C GLU A 75 -21.88 8.38 -4.10
N SER A 76 -23.03 7.85 -4.54
CA SER A 76 -24.02 8.63 -5.30
C SER A 76 -24.86 9.55 -4.42
N ARG A 77 -24.93 9.27 -3.11
CA ARG A 77 -25.72 10.03 -2.14
C ARG A 77 -24.83 10.67 -1.09
N ARG A 78 -25.20 11.89 -0.68
CA ARG A 78 -24.56 12.55 0.47
C ARG A 78 -24.75 11.70 1.72
N GLN A 79 -23.69 11.60 2.52
CA GLN A 79 -23.70 10.87 3.78
C GLN A 79 -23.43 11.80 4.96
N LYS A 80 -23.80 11.33 6.15
CA LYS A 80 -23.40 11.99 7.39
C LYS A 80 -21.90 11.77 7.63
N THR A 81 -21.23 12.85 7.94
CA THR A 81 -19.78 12.94 8.13
C THR A 81 -19.50 13.74 9.39
N TRP A 82 -18.40 13.44 10.05
CA TRP A 82 -18.00 14.10 11.29
C TRP A 82 -16.60 14.66 11.14
N GLN A 83 -16.38 15.83 11.76
CA GLN A 83 -15.08 16.47 11.86
C GLN A 83 -14.92 17.06 13.26
N LEU A 84 -13.68 17.33 13.65
CA LEU A 84 -13.40 17.99 14.93
C LEU A 84 -13.84 19.47 14.87
N THR A 85 -14.26 19.98 16.02
CA THR A 85 -14.32 21.43 16.27
C THR A 85 -12.95 21.92 16.76
N ASP A 86 -12.77 23.22 16.94
CA ASP A 86 -11.52 23.76 17.52
C ASP A 86 -11.27 23.18 18.92
N THR A 87 -12.30 23.13 19.77
CA THR A 87 -12.23 22.50 21.08
C THR A 87 -11.95 20.99 20.98
N GLY A 88 -12.53 20.32 20.00
CA GLY A 88 -12.26 18.91 19.71
C GLY A 88 -10.83 18.63 19.29
N ARG A 89 -10.21 19.56 18.56
CA ARG A 89 -8.82 19.48 18.13
C ARG A 89 -7.87 19.60 19.31
N GLU A 90 -8.10 20.59 20.17
CA GLU A 90 -7.31 20.77 21.40
C GLU A 90 -7.39 19.54 22.31
N GLU A 91 -8.61 19.03 22.56
CA GLU A 91 -8.84 17.80 23.31
C GLU A 91 -8.23 16.57 22.64
N GLY A 92 -8.33 16.49 21.31
CA GLY A 92 -7.77 15.40 20.51
C GLY A 92 -6.25 15.33 20.62
N GLU A 93 -5.55 16.45 20.46
CA GLU A 93 -4.09 16.51 20.61
C GLU A 93 -3.65 16.21 22.05
N MET A 94 -4.34 16.73 23.07
CA MET A 94 -4.04 16.41 24.46
C MET A 94 -4.14 14.90 24.74
N ARG A 95 -5.20 14.25 24.25
CA ARG A 95 -5.40 12.80 24.43
C ARG A 95 -4.40 11.99 23.62
N LYS A 96 -4.04 12.44 22.42
CA LYS A 96 -2.99 11.83 21.60
C LYS A 96 -1.65 11.85 22.31
N GLU A 97 -1.26 12.98 22.92
CA GLU A 97 -0.03 13.07 23.71
C GLU A 97 -0.06 12.13 24.94
N ALA A 98 -1.20 12.03 25.62
CA ALA A 98 -1.36 11.11 26.74
C ALA A 98 -1.25 9.64 26.29
N MET A 99 -1.89 9.29 25.17
CA MET A 99 -1.86 7.92 24.63
C MET A 99 -0.53 7.55 24.00
N ALA A 100 0.23 8.52 23.47
CA ALA A 100 1.57 8.29 22.96
C ALA A 100 2.51 7.78 24.05
N LYS A 101 2.27 8.13 25.33
CA LYS A 101 3.06 7.70 26.48
C LYS A 101 2.66 6.33 27.04
N ILE A 102 1.65 5.66 26.47
CA ILE A 102 1.24 4.33 26.93
C ILE A 102 2.38 3.34 26.66
N PRO A 103 2.89 2.62 27.68
CA PRO A 103 3.91 1.62 27.49
C PRO A 103 3.34 0.41 26.74
N LEU A 104 4.08 -0.06 25.75
CA LEU A 104 3.78 -1.28 25.00
C LEU A 104 5.04 -2.10 24.78
N LEU A 105 4.84 -3.35 24.39
CA LEU A 105 5.93 -4.28 24.11
C LEU A 105 6.14 -4.45 22.60
N ILE A 106 7.39 -4.38 22.18
CA ILE A 106 7.81 -4.67 20.81
C ILE A 106 8.91 -5.72 20.81
N ARG A 107 8.82 -6.66 19.88
CA ARG A 107 9.89 -7.56 19.51
C ARG A 107 10.68 -6.98 18.34
N ASP A 108 11.94 -6.68 18.58
CA ASP A 108 12.79 -6.05 17.56
C ASP A 108 13.34 -7.04 16.52
N ARG A 109 14.12 -6.53 15.56
CA ARG A 109 14.83 -7.31 14.53
C ARG A 109 15.66 -8.47 15.06
N ARG A 110 16.20 -8.35 16.28
CA ARG A 110 17.04 -9.36 16.94
C ARG A 110 16.21 -10.35 17.75
N GLY A 111 14.87 -10.20 17.76
CA GLY A 111 13.97 -11.00 18.58
C GLY A 111 13.93 -10.59 20.05
N THR A 112 14.55 -9.46 20.42
CA THR A 112 14.59 -8.96 21.79
C THR A 112 13.28 -8.25 22.10
N LEU A 113 12.70 -8.55 23.26
CA LEU A 113 11.51 -7.89 23.77
C LEU A 113 11.91 -6.57 24.44
N LEU A 114 11.32 -5.47 23.99
CA LEU A 114 11.58 -4.13 24.48
C LEU A 114 10.26 -3.49 24.89
N GLU A 115 10.28 -2.78 26.01
CA GLU A 115 9.20 -1.90 26.44
C GLU A 115 9.49 -0.48 25.96
N LEU A 116 8.52 0.16 25.32
CA LEU A 116 8.61 1.56 24.90
C LEU A 116 7.24 2.23 24.86
N GLU A 117 7.25 3.55 24.79
CA GLU A 117 6.06 4.37 24.61
C GLU A 117 5.45 4.19 23.21
N ALA A 118 4.12 4.14 23.12
CA ALA A 118 3.39 3.95 21.87
C ALA A 118 3.78 4.94 20.76
N GLY A 119 4.11 6.19 21.12
CA GLY A 119 4.55 7.21 20.17
C GLY A 119 5.89 6.90 19.48
N GLN A 120 6.72 6.03 20.07
CA GLN A 120 8.02 5.62 19.52
C GLN A 120 7.94 4.31 18.73
N ALA A 121 6.79 3.65 18.73
CA ALA A 121 6.61 2.33 18.15
C ALA A 121 6.80 2.31 16.63
N THR A 122 6.28 3.31 15.94
CA THR A 122 6.36 3.44 14.47
C THR A 122 7.80 3.47 13.99
N ASP A 123 8.65 4.28 14.64
CA ASP A 123 10.08 4.37 14.31
C ASP A 123 10.82 3.06 14.61
N ARG A 124 10.49 2.41 15.72
CA ARG A 124 11.16 1.18 16.16
C ARG A 124 10.79 -0.03 15.30
N LEU A 125 9.53 -0.08 14.83
CA LEU A 125 9.01 -1.09 13.91
C LEU A 125 9.37 -0.79 12.45
N GLU A 126 9.84 0.42 12.15
CA GLU A 126 10.07 0.89 10.80
C GLU A 126 8.85 0.72 9.90
N ALA A 127 7.66 1.00 10.43
CA ALA A 127 6.40 0.83 9.73
C ALA A 127 5.72 2.18 9.50
N ASP A 128 4.75 2.24 8.59
CA ASP A 128 3.93 3.43 8.37
C ASP A 128 2.60 3.27 9.13
N LEU A 129 2.70 3.20 10.46
CA LEU A 129 1.55 3.05 11.35
C LEU A 129 1.19 4.36 12.02
N SER A 130 -0.10 4.66 12.03
CA SER A 130 -0.65 5.71 12.88
C SER A 130 -0.67 5.29 14.34
N LEU A 131 -0.69 6.26 15.27
CA LEU A 131 -0.74 5.98 16.71
C LEU A 131 -1.98 5.14 17.06
N LEU A 132 -3.12 5.41 16.40
CA LEU A 132 -4.33 4.60 16.56
C LEU A 132 -4.07 3.14 16.18
N GLN A 133 -3.45 2.89 15.03
CA GLN A 133 -3.15 1.53 14.58
C GLN A 133 -2.20 0.81 15.54
N VAL A 134 -1.13 1.48 15.99
CA VAL A 134 -0.19 0.95 17.00
C VAL A 134 -0.94 0.48 18.25
N LEU A 135 -1.78 1.35 18.81
CA LEU A 135 -2.53 1.05 20.03
C LEU A 135 -3.56 -0.07 19.83
N MET A 136 -4.21 -0.11 18.66
CA MET A 136 -5.18 -1.15 18.32
C MET A 136 -4.50 -2.52 18.18
N HIS A 137 -3.36 -2.59 17.50
CA HIS A 137 -2.57 -3.82 17.42
C HIS A 137 -2.07 -4.26 18.80
N ALA A 138 -1.56 -3.33 19.61
CA ALA A 138 -1.07 -3.64 20.94
C ALA A 138 -2.18 -4.15 21.86
N GLN A 139 -3.39 -3.60 21.77
CA GLN A 139 -4.55 -4.07 22.55
C GLN A 139 -4.98 -5.51 22.19
N HIS A 140 -4.86 -5.90 20.93
CA HIS A 140 -5.31 -7.23 20.47
C HIS A 140 -4.22 -8.31 20.54
N GLU A 141 -2.95 -7.92 20.43
CA GLU A 141 -1.83 -8.87 20.29
C GLU A 141 -0.90 -8.87 21.50
N GLY A 142 -0.90 -7.80 22.30
CA GLY A 142 -0.04 -7.61 23.47
C GLY A 142 1.42 -7.30 23.15
N VAL A 143 1.98 -7.90 22.09
CA VAL A 143 3.36 -7.66 21.65
C VAL A 143 3.39 -7.41 20.15
N LEU A 144 3.90 -6.25 19.74
CA LEU A 144 4.10 -5.92 18.33
C LEU A 144 5.42 -6.52 17.83
N VAL A 145 5.46 -7.02 16.59
CA VAL A 145 6.66 -7.67 16.05
C VAL A 145 7.21 -6.91 14.86
N PHE A 146 8.51 -6.63 14.87
CA PHE A 146 9.20 -6.05 13.72
C PHE A 146 9.02 -6.94 12.48
N GLY A 147 8.66 -6.32 11.35
CA GLY A 147 8.45 -7.03 10.09
C GLY A 147 7.13 -7.80 9.99
N ASP A 148 6.17 -7.55 10.89
CA ASP A 148 4.81 -8.02 10.72
C ASP A 148 4.21 -7.44 9.43
N ILE A 149 3.73 -8.34 8.57
CA ILE A 149 3.18 -7.98 7.26
C ILE A 149 1.98 -7.04 7.34
N ARG A 150 1.29 -7.02 8.48
CA ARG A 150 0.11 -6.17 8.71
C ARG A 150 0.49 -4.70 8.91
N PHE A 151 1.74 -4.42 9.25
CA PHE A 151 2.24 -3.06 9.47
C PHE A 151 2.70 -2.38 8.17
N GLY A 152 2.61 -3.09 7.04
CA GLY A 152 2.99 -2.57 5.73
C GLY A 152 4.49 -2.68 5.45
N PRO A 153 5.00 -1.98 4.42
CA PRO A 153 6.39 -2.09 4.00
C PRO A 153 7.34 -1.47 5.03
N ILE A 154 8.46 -2.18 5.28
CA ILE A 154 9.51 -1.72 6.21
C ILE A 154 10.24 -0.50 5.62
N ARG A 155 10.17 0.64 6.32
CA ARG A 155 10.92 1.87 6.05
C ARG A 155 12.29 1.80 6.69
N ARG A 156 13.35 1.52 5.92
CA ARG A 156 14.73 1.59 6.43
C ARG A 156 15.00 2.96 7.04
N SER A 157 15.26 3.01 8.35
CA SER A 157 15.80 4.19 9.03
C SER A 157 17.31 4.26 8.81
N GLU A 158 17.71 4.59 7.59
CA GLU A 158 19.06 5.08 7.29
C GLU A 158 18.91 6.20 6.26
N GLY A 159 19.70 7.27 6.42
CA GLY A 159 19.63 8.54 5.68
C GLY A 159 19.86 8.49 4.17
N GLY A 160 19.38 7.45 3.48
CA GLY A 160 19.13 7.45 2.06
C GLY A 160 17.82 8.17 1.77
N LYS A 161 17.90 9.20 0.92
CA LYS A 161 16.77 9.93 0.35
C LYS A 161 15.53 9.02 0.20
N PRO A 162 14.33 9.46 0.58
CA PRO A 162 13.13 8.68 0.30
C PRO A 162 13.15 8.35 -1.20
N LYS A 163 13.08 7.06 -1.55
CA LYS A 163 12.75 6.70 -2.93
C LYS A 163 11.43 7.38 -3.19
N GLN A 164 11.44 8.39 -4.06
CA GLN A 164 10.24 9.10 -4.45
C GLN A 164 9.22 8.04 -4.85
N PRO A 165 8.03 7.97 -4.20
CA PRO A 165 6.92 7.28 -4.80
C PRO A 165 6.76 7.92 -6.18
N GLY A 166 6.89 7.13 -7.24
CA GLY A 166 6.62 7.61 -8.59
C GLY A 166 5.30 8.36 -8.56
N ARG A 167 5.35 9.66 -8.90
CA ARG A 167 4.27 10.62 -8.69
C ARG A 167 2.99 10.09 -9.35
N LEU A 168 2.06 9.59 -8.54
CA LEU A 168 0.68 9.36 -8.96
C LEU A 168 0.06 10.74 -9.23
N THR A 169 0.13 11.17 -10.48
CA THR A 169 -0.56 12.37 -10.94
C THR A 169 -1.93 11.91 -11.43
N LEU A 170 -2.96 12.12 -10.61
CA LEU A 170 -4.35 11.91 -11.01
C LEU A 170 -4.63 12.74 -12.28
N LEU A 171 -5.30 12.14 -13.27
CA LEU A 171 -5.74 12.69 -14.57
C LEU A 171 -4.84 12.46 -15.80
N ALA A 172 -3.73 11.71 -15.70
CA ALA A 172 -3.07 11.18 -16.88
C ALA A 172 -3.64 9.79 -17.21
N GLY A 173 -4.29 9.65 -18.37
CA GLY A 173 -4.92 8.40 -18.81
C GLY A 173 -3.99 7.19 -18.70
N ALA A 174 -4.57 6.05 -18.30
CA ALA A 174 -3.98 4.72 -18.17
C ALA A 174 -2.48 4.62 -18.52
N HIS A 175 -1.61 5.03 -17.60
CA HIS A 175 -0.18 4.78 -17.75
C HIS A 175 0.11 3.30 -17.52
N ALA A 176 0.84 2.73 -18.46
CA ALA A 176 1.38 1.37 -18.47
C ALA A 176 1.66 0.80 -17.06
N THR A 177 1.06 -0.35 -16.74
CA THR A 177 1.25 -1.09 -15.47
C THR A 177 2.57 -1.87 -15.41
N TYR A 178 3.48 -1.66 -16.38
CA TYR A 178 4.79 -2.30 -16.45
C TYR A 178 5.93 -1.38 -16.02
N HIS A 179 7.05 -1.97 -15.62
CA HIS A 179 8.30 -1.28 -15.36
C HIS A 179 9.27 -1.44 -16.53
N THR A 180 10.07 -0.40 -16.83
CA THR A 180 11.11 -0.44 -17.87
C THR A 180 12.42 -1.08 -17.42
N ALA A 181 12.50 -1.43 -16.13
CA ALA A 181 13.63 -2.10 -15.52
C ALA A 181 13.11 -3.08 -14.46
N PRO A 182 13.83 -4.19 -14.20
CA PRO A 182 13.49 -5.08 -13.11
C PRO A 182 13.68 -4.37 -11.75
N PRO A 183 12.98 -4.79 -10.69
CA PRO A 183 13.27 -4.33 -9.34
C PRO A 183 14.74 -4.62 -9.00
N PRO A 184 15.42 -3.75 -8.21
CA PRO A 184 16.84 -3.92 -7.91
C PRO A 184 17.07 -5.31 -7.29
N PRO A 185 17.85 -6.19 -7.95
CA PRO A 185 18.05 -7.53 -7.44
C PRO A 185 18.81 -7.47 -6.12
N ARG A 186 18.53 -8.42 -5.22
CA ARG A 186 19.45 -8.74 -4.12
C ARG A 186 20.67 -9.44 -4.74
N ASP A 187 21.85 -9.28 -4.13
CA ASP A 187 23.06 -9.98 -4.60
C ASP A 187 22.78 -11.49 -4.65
N VAL A 188 22.90 -12.07 -5.84
CA VAL A 188 22.73 -13.51 -6.05
C VAL A 188 24.12 -14.12 -5.97
N HIS A 189 24.31 -15.02 -5.02
CA HIS A 189 25.53 -15.81 -4.90
C HIS A 189 25.30 -17.21 -5.47
N GLY A 190 26.14 -17.63 -6.41
CA GLY A 190 25.99 -18.90 -7.13
C GLY A 190 25.05 -18.79 -8.34
N ARG A 191 24.61 -19.95 -8.87
CA ARG A 191 23.74 -20.08 -10.06
C ARG A 191 24.32 -19.66 -11.41
N THR A 192 25.64 -19.82 -11.55
CA THR A 192 26.34 -19.57 -12.81
C THR A 192 25.84 -20.47 -13.93
N ALA A 193 25.52 -21.73 -13.64
CA ALA A 193 24.99 -22.66 -14.65
C ALA A 193 23.62 -22.22 -15.20
N GLU A 194 22.74 -21.68 -14.35
CA GLU A 194 21.44 -21.17 -14.76
C GLU A 194 21.54 -19.85 -15.53
N LEU A 195 22.42 -18.94 -15.12
CA LEU A 195 22.72 -17.72 -15.87
C LEU A 195 23.28 -18.05 -17.25
N GLU A 196 24.17 -19.04 -17.36
CA GLU A 196 24.72 -19.48 -18.65
C GLU A 196 23.63 -20.01 -19.58
N ARG A 197 22.66 -20.76 -19.05
CA ARG A 197 21.49 -21.19 -19.83
C ARG A 197 20.64 -20.03 -20.32
N LEU A 198 20.50 -18.97 -19.53
CA LEU A 198 19.80 -17.74 -19.95
C LEU A 198 20.54 -17.02 -21.07
N HIS A 199 21.88 -16.95 -21.00
CA HIS A 199 22.69 -16.41 -22.09
C HIS A 199 22.56 -17.26 -23.36
N GLN A 200 22.67 -18.59 -23.24
CA GLN A 200 22.53 -19.49 -24.38
C GLN A 200 21.15 -19.37 -25.04
N TRP A 201 20.06 -19.36 -24.24
CA TRP A 201 18.70 -19.17 -24.74
C TRP A 201 18.54 -17.92 -25.60
N ARG A 202 19.16 -16.81 -25.17
CA ARG A 202 19.14 -15.55 -25.90
C ARG A 202 19.95 -15.62 -27.21
N ILE A 203 21.11 -16.28 -27.17
CA ILE A 203 21.95 -16.52 -28.36
C ILE A 203 21.19 -17.38 -29.39
N ASP A 204 20.50 -18.41 -28.92
CA ASP A 204 19.69 -19.33 -29.74
C ASP A 204 18.45 -18.66 -30.35
N ARG A 205 18.12 -17.43 -29.94
CA ARG A 205 16.94 -16.66 -30.39
C ARG A 205 15.62 -17.43 -30.23
N THR A 206 15.52 -18.23 -29.17
CA THR A 206 14.29 -18.97 -28.89
C THR A 206 13.19 -18.00 -28.41
N PRO A 207 11.94 -18.06 -28.92
CA PRO A 207 10.93 -17.01 -28.71
C PRO A 207 10.46 -16.83 -27.26
N ALA A 208 10.48 -17.90 -26.46
CA ALA A 208 9.96 -17.88 -25.10
C ALA A 208 10.82 -18.73 -24.17
N LEU A 209 10.85 -18.34 -22.90
CA LEU A 209 11.50 -19.08 -21.82
C LEU A 209 10.60 -19.08 -20.60
N VAL A 210 10.49 -20.24 -19.94
CA VAL A 210 9.77 -20.38 -18.68
C VAL A 210 10.77 -20.73 -17.57
N LEU A 211 10.83 -19.88 -16.54
CA LEU A 211 11.60 -20.14 -15.33
C LEU A 211 10.71 -20.80 -14.26
N SER A 212 10.95 -22.09 -14.01
CA SER A 212 10.19 -22.90 -13.06
C SER A 212 11.03 -23.33 -11.84
N GLY A 213 10.37 -23.77 -10.77
CA GLY A 213 11.00 -24.19 -9.52
C GLY A 213 10.17 -23.87 -8.28
N ILE A 214 10.60 -24.37 -7.13
CA ILE A 214 9.89 -24.26 -5.84
C ILE A 214 9.65 -22.78 -5.47
N ALA A 215 8.57 -22.50 -4.75
CA ALA A 215 8.29 -21.17 -4.23
C ALA A 215 9.45 -20.66 -3.34
N GLY A 216 9.76 -19.37 -3.40
CA GLY A 216 10.84 -18.76 -2.61
C GLY A 216 12.27 -19.05 -3.07
N ILE A 217 12.48 -19.94 -4.06
CA ILE A 217 13.82 -20.29 -4.55
C ILE A 217 14.55 -19.16 -5.29
N GLY A 218 13.93 -17.98 -5.50
CA GLY A 218 14.59 -16.82 -6.10
C GLY A 218 14.56 -16.76 -7.64
N LYS A 219 13.54 -17.32 -8.30
CA LYS A 219 13.38 -17.27 -9.76
C LYS A 219 13.32 -15.85 -10.32
N SER A 220 12.47 -15.00 -9.73
CA SER A 220 12.33 -13.60 -10.13
C SER A 220 13.62 -12.80 -9.87
N THR A 221 14.36 -13.16 -8.82
CA THR A 221 15.67 -12.56 -8.52
C THR A 221 16.71 -12.91 -9.58
N LEU A 222 16.77 -14.19 -10.01
CA LEU A 222 17.64 -14.65 -11.09
C LEU A 222 17.33 -13.93 -12.41
N ALA A 223 16.05 -13.81 -12.77
CA ALA A 223 15.61 -13.08 -13.96
C ALA A 223 15.97 -11.60 -13.87
N ALA A 224 15.73 -10.95 -12.73
CA ALA A 224 16.04 -9.54 -12.52
C ALA A 224 17.54 -9.25 -12.64
N GLN A 225 18.39 -10.11 -12.09
CA GLN A 225 19.84 -10.00 -12.23
C GLN A 225 20.26 -10.16 -13.69
N TRP A 226 19.80 -11.21 -14.37
CA TRP A 226 20.16 -11.45 -15.76
C TRP A 226 19.74 -10.29 -16.67
N VAL A 227 18.51 -9.78 -16.51
CA VAL A 227 18.04 -8.60 -17.26
C VAL A 227 18.91 -7.38 -16.99
N LYS A 228 19.30 -7.14 -15.72
CA LYS A 228 20.19 -6.04 -15.36
C LYS A 228 21.56 -6.16 -16.06
N GLU A 229 22.16 -7.35 -16.06
CA GLU A 229 23.42 -7.61 -16.78
C GLU A 229 23.28 -7.39 -18.29
N MET A 230 22.11 -7.68 -18.88
CA MET A 230 21.85 -7.41 -20.30
C MET A 230 21.66 -5.91 -20.57
N MET A 231 20.96 -5.19 -19.69
CA MET A 231 20.80 -3.74 -19.79
C MET A 231 22.14 -3.00 -19.64
N GLU A 232 23.07 -3.53 -18.85
CA GLU A 232 24.44 -2.98 -18.72
C GLU A 232 25.29 -3.23 -19.98
N LYS A 233 25.07 -4.33 -20.70
CA LYS A 233 25.80 -4.67 -21.94
C LYS A 233 25.20 -4.01 -23.18
N GLU A 234 23.90 -3.75 -23.19
CA GLU A 234 23.16 -3.26 -24.35
C GLU A 234 22.29 -2.05 -24.00
N GLU A 235 22.77 -0.87 -24.40
CA GLU A 235 22.13 0.42 -24.12
C GLU A 235 20.73 0.56 -24.78
N LEU A 236 20.50 -0.14 -25.88
CA LEU A 236 19.22 -0.09 -26.64
C LEU A 236 18.25 -1.21 -26.26
N LEU A 237 18.51 -1.97 -25.20
CA LEU A 237 17.65 -3.09 -24.81
C LEU A 237 16.31 -2.58 -24.26
N SER A 238 15.24 -2.83 -25.02
CA SER A 238 13.87 -2.52 -24.58
C SER A 238 13.34 -3.61 -23.64
N VAL A 239 13.28 -3.31 -22.34
CA VAL A 239 12.75 -4.21 -21.31
C VAL A 239 11.31 -3.87 -20.95
N CYS A 240 10.44 -4.89 -20.90
CA CYS A 240 9.11 -4.84 -20.31
C CYS A 240 9.07 -5.75 -19.07
N TRP A 241 8.99 -5.18 -17.87
CA TRP A 241 8.85 -5.94 -16.63
C TRP A 241 7.44 -5.80 -16.07
N TYR A 242 6.61 -6.83 -16.28
CA TYR A 242 5.20 -6.82 -15.89
C TYR A 242 4.95 -7.68 -14.63
N PRO A 243 4.56 -7.09 -13.49
CA PRO A 243 4.27 -7.85 -12.27
C PRO A 243 2.84 -8.42 -12.32
N CYS A 244 2.69 -9.66 -12.79
CA CYS A 244 1.38 -10.31 -12.89
C CYS A 244 0.63 -10.39 -11.55
N GLN A 245 -0.63 -9.99 -11.57
CA GLN A 245 -1.60 -9.99 -10.48
C GLN A 245 -2.77 -10.92 -10.83
N PRO A 246 -3.46 -11.50 -9.82
CA PRO A 246 -4.63 -12.35 -10.05
C PRO A 246 -5.80 -11.66 -10.76
N TRP A 247 -5.86 -10.33 -10.75
CA TRP A 247 -6.91 -9.53 -11.38
C TRP A 247 -6.50 -8.95 -12.74
N ASP A 248 -5.31 -9.30 -13.25
CA ASP A 248 -4.91 -8.88 -14.59
C ASP A 248 -5.80 -9.52 -15.65
N ARG A 249 -6.14 -8.72 -16.66
CA ARG A 249 -6.92 -9.16 -17.83
C ARG A 249 -6.00 -9.28 -19.04
N PRO A 250 -6.26 -10.21 -19.98
CA PRO A 250 -5.49 -10.34 -21.22
C PRO A 250 -5.32 -9.01 -21.96
N LEU A 251 -6.40 -8.21 -22.03
CA LEU A 251 -6.38 -6.87 -22.63
C LEU A 251 -5.36 -5.93 -21.98
N GLY A 252 -5.28 -5.92 -20.64
CA GLY A 252 -4.36 -5.03 -19.91
C GLY A 252 -2.89 -5.40 -20.13
N VAL A 253 -2.60 -6.69 -20.23
CA VAL A 253 -1.26 -7.20 -20.55
C VAL A 253 -0.91 -6.90 -22.01
N ALA A 254 -1.83 -7.13 -22.96
CA ALA A 254 -1.62 -6.85 -24.38
C ALA A 254 -1.35 -5.37 -24.64
N VAL A 255 -2.16 -4.46 -24.08
CA VAL A 255 -1.96 -3.00 -24.17
C VAL A 255 -0.60 -2.59 -23.60
N SER A 256 -0.19 -3.20 -22.48
CA SER A 256 1.12 -2.94 -21.86
C SER A 256 2.28 -3.36 -22.77
N VAL A 257 2.18 -4.51 -23.44
CA VAL A 257 3.19 -4.99 -24.39
C VAL A 257 3.24 -4.10 -25.63
N LEU A 258 2.09 -3.78 -26.23
CA LEU A 258 2.01 -2.91 -27.42
C LEU A 258 2.58 -1.51 -27.15
N HIS A 259 2.20 -0.91 -26.03
CA HIS A 259 2.75 0.37 -25.60
C HIS A 259 4.27 0.31 -25.43
N ARG A 260 4.82 -0.83 -24.96
CA ARG A 260 6.28 -0.99 -24.83
C ARG A 260 7.00 -1.20 -26.16
N LEU A 261 6.34 -1.79 -27.14
CA LEU A 261 6.84 -1.93 -28.50
C LEU A 261 6.78 -0.60 -29.28
N GLY A 262 6.23 0.47 -28.69
CA GLY A 262 6.07 1.76 -29.33
C GLY A 262 4.91 1.80 -30.32
N ILE A 263 3.95 0.89 -30.17
CA ILE A 263 2.73 0.84 -30.98
C ILE A 263 1.69 1.73 -30.31
N ASP A 264 1.30 2.79 -31.00
CA ASP A 264 0.29 3.76 -30.57
C ASP A 264 -0.66 4.11 -31.75
N GLU A 265 -1.67 4.95 -31.51
CA GLU A 265 -2.65 5.35 -32.54
C GLU A 265 -2.01 6.00 -33.79
N ASN A 266 -0.79 6.55 -33.67
CA ASN A 266 -0.07 7.21 -34.76
C ASN A 266 1.01 6.29 -35.39
N HIS A 267 1.40 5.21 -34.71
CA HIS A 267 2.52 4.35 -35.07
C HIS A 267 2.14 2.87 -34.94
N ASP A 268 1.19 2.45 -35.77
CA ASP A 268 0.70 1.07 -35.82
C ASP A 268 0.83 0.48 -37.24
N PRO A 269 1.98 -0.11 -37.58
CA PRO A 269 2.22 -0.63 -38.94
C PRO A 269 1.34 -1.82 -39.32
N TYR A 270 0.65 -2.44 -38.35
CA TYR A 270 -0.14 -3.65 -38.54
C TYR A 270 -1.63 -3.46 -38.13
N ASN A 271 -2.07 -2.24 -37.83
CA ASN A 271 -3.41 -1.91 -37.32
C ASN A 271 -3.85 -2.81 -36.13
N LEU A 272 -2.90 -3.15 -35.24
CA LEU A 272 -3.16 -3.93 -34.04
C LEU A 272 -4.08 -3.21 -33.05
N MET A 273 -4.07 -1.88 -33.01
CA MET A 273 -4.93 -1.08 -32.13
C MET A 273 -6.41 -1.25 -32.49
N ASP A 274 -6.73 -1.44 -33.78
CA ASP A 274 -8.10 -1.69 -34.24
C ASP A 274 -8.62 -3.07 -33.85
N THR A 275 -7.71 -4.01 -33.56
CA THR A 275 -8.06 -5.35 -33.06
C THR A 275 -8.35 -5.36 -31.55
N LEU A 276 -8.00 -4.29 -30.83
CA LEU A 276 -8.27 -4.18 -29.41
C LEU A 276 -9.70 -3.69 -29.16
N PRO A 277 -10.42 -4.31 -28.21
CA PRO A 277 -11.77 -3.87 -27.91
C PRO A 277 -11.79 -2.48 -27.27
N MET A 278 -12.54 -1.56 -27.87
CA MET A 278 -12.68 -0.14 -27.48
C MET A 278 -13.41 0.09 -26.14
N LEU A 279 -14.05 -0.94 -25.58
CA LEU A 279 -14.84 -0.85 -24.36
C LEU A 279 -14.02 -1.29 -23.12
N PRO A 280 -13.99 -0.49 -22.04
CA PRO A 280 -13.37 -0.88 -20.78
C PRO A 280 -13.95 -2.20 -20.26
N GLY A 281 -13.16 -3.26 -20.30
CA GLY A 281 -13.51 -4.57 -19.76
C GLY A 281 -14.11 -5.58 -20.74
N ALA A 282 -14.12 -5.28 -22.04
CA ALA A 282 -14.40 -6.26 -23.08
C ALA A 282 -13.33 -7.35 -23.15
N SER A 283 -13.73 -8.56 -23.57
CA SER A 283 -12.84 -9.71 -23.74
C SER A 283 -12.00 -9.53 -25.00
N LEU A 284 -10.69 -9.80 -24.87
CA LEU A 284 -9.82 -9.96 -26.03
C LEU A 284 -9.98 -11.40 -26.54
N ASP A 285 -10.49 -11.57 -27.75
CA ASP A 285 -10.62 -12.87 -28.40
C ASP A 285 -9.45 -13.07 -29.37
N VAL A 286 -8.43 -13.79 -28.91
CA VAL A 286 -7.18 -14.01 -29.66
C VAL A 286 -7.37 -15.01 -30.81
N ASP A 287 -8.46 -15.80 -30.78
CA ASP A 287 -8.72 -16.89 -31.73
C ASP A 287 -9.69 -16.48 -32.85
N SER A 288 -10.17 -15.23 -32.86
CA SER A 288 -11.19 -14.73 -33.78
C SER A 288 -10.65 -14.14 -35.10
N TRP A 289 -9.33 -14.24 -35.35
CA TRP A 289 -8.66 -13.71 -36.54
C TRP A 289 -7.62 -14.68 -37.12
#